data_AF-A0A0M4G483-F1
#
_entry.id   AF-A0A0M4G483-F1
#
_cell.length_a   1.000
_cell.length_b   1.000
_cell.length_c   1.000
_cell.angle_alpha   90.00
_cell.angle_beta   90.00
_cell.angle_gamma   90.00
#
_symmetry.space_group_name_H-M   'P 1'
#
loop_
_entity.id
_entity.type
_entity.pdbx_description
1 polymer ?
#
loop_
_entity_poly.entity_id
_entity_poly.type
_entity_poly.pdbx_seq_one_letter_code
_entity_poly.pdbx_strand_id
1 'polypeptide(L)'
;MVTIVNDYSINEKTVLITGVYNPHGKLYSKILEEDKLLFVKLSPVQIINRTLLRLGSSFDGARHSSKALLGDIRMHPITISTSQGIWLFPSKSFEQPTCVWFSLTHVKGTQRTGLKKTLIHLSYNHTYEINMKEAFFNQKRQKAEYLREIIIKNTNTPLTLFMEPKKGLQVSDNEENPLWVKEDGEGVEE
;
A
#
# COMPACT_ATOMS: atom_id res chain seq x y z
N MET A 1 -19.13 3.31 22.65
CA MET A 1 -19.56 1.92 22.95
C MET A 1 -18.47 0.98 22.50
N VAL A 2 -18.14 -0.05 23.30
CA VAL A 2 -17.10 -1.04 22.97
C VAL A 2 -17.79 -2.33 22.52
N THR A 3 -17.43 -2.85 21.35
CA THR A 3 -18.06 -4.05 20.77
C THR A 3 -16.99 -5.09 20.43
N ILE A 4 -17.23 -6.36 20.80
CA ILE A 4 -16.38 -7.49 20.42
C ILE A 4 -17.05 -8.26 19.30
N VAL A 5 -16.34 -8.46 18.19
CA VAL A 5 -16.84 -9.17 17.00
C VAL A 5 -15.88 -10.28 16.58
N ASN A 6 -16.38 -11.28 15.87
CA ASN A 6 -15.56 -12.40 15.39
C ASN A 6 -14.92 -12.12 14.02
N ASP A 7 -15.49 -11.21 13.23
CA ASP A 7 -15.03 -10.88 11.88
C ASP A 7 -15.17 -9.37 11.62
N TYR A 8 -14.41 -8.86 10.65
CA TYR A 8 -14.44 -7.46 10.24
C TYR A 8 -13.95 -7.31 8.80
N SER A 9 -14.57 -6.40 8.04
CA SER A 9 -14.10 -5.95 6.74
C SER A 9 -13.84 -4.46 6.75
N ILE A 10 -12.63 -4.09 6.31
CA ILE A 10 -12.20 -2.69 6.24
C ILE A 10 -13.09 -1.94 5.24
N ASN A 11 -13.54 -0.76 5.64
CA ASN A 11 -14.42 0.12 4.87
C ASN A 11 -13.96 1.59 5.00
N GLU A 12 -14.67 2.49 4.33
CA GLU A 12 -14.37 3.93 4.26
C GLU A 12 -14.48 4.68 5.60
N LYS A 13 -15.02 4.04 6.65
CA LYS A 13 -15.13 4.57 8.01
C LYS A 13 -14.03 4.06 8.92
N THR A 14 -13.20 3.12 8.46
CA THR A 14 -12.11 2.53 9.25
C THR A 14 -10.97 3.54 9.38
N VAL A 15 -10.81 4.13 10.56
CA VAL A 15 -9.81 5.16 10.86
C VAL A 15 -8.42 4.56 11.06
N LEU A 16 -8.33 3.54 11.93
CA LEU A 16 -7.09 2.82 12.18
C LEU A 16 -7.33 1.40 12.70
N ILE A 17 -6.30 0.57 12.58
CA ILE A 17 -6.27 -0.80 13.07
C ILE A 17 -4.96 -1.00 13.84
N THR A 18 -5.01 -1.54 15.05
CA THR A 18 -3.81 -1.89 15.82
C THR A 18 -3.97 -3.21 16.54
N GLY A 19 -2.85 -3.88 16.83
CA GLY A 19 -2.86 -5.13 17.57
C GLY A 19 -3.01 -4.91 19.07
N VAL A 20 -3.72 -5.83 19.73
CA VAL A 20 -3.85 -5.89 21.18
C VAL A 20 -3.83 -7.35 21.62
N TYR A 21 -3.10 -7.65 22.68
CA TYR A 21 -3.12 -9.00 23.27
C TYR A 21 -4.33 -9.16 24.16
N ASN A 22 -5.03 -10.28 23.99
CA ASN A 22 -6.06 -10.70 24.94
C ASN A 22 -5.41 -11.29 26.22
N PRO A 23 -6.18 -11.55 27.28
CA PRO A 23 -5.66 -12.14 28.52
C PRO A 23 -4.98 -13.52 28.36
N HIS A 24 -5.23 -14.22 27.24
CA HIS A 24 -4.64 -15.53 26.92
C HIS A 24 -3.42 -15.42 25.98
N GLY A 25 -2.88 -14.21 25.75
CA GLY A 25 -1.71 -14.00 24.90
C GLY A 25 -1.96 -14.09 23.39
N LYS A 26 -3.22 -14.20 22.94
CA LYS A 26 -3.57 -14.21 21.51
C LYS A 26 -3.67 -12.77 20.99
N LEU A 27 -3.05 -12.52 19.83
CA LEU A 27 -3.09 -11.21 19.17
C LEU A 27 -4.44 -11.00 18.47
N TYR A 28 -5.20 -10.03 18.99
CA TYR A 28 -6.44 -9.51 18.42
C TYR A 28 -6.20 -8.13 17.80
N SER A 29 -7.24 -7.58 17.18
CA SER A 29 -7.22 -6.22 16.66
C SER A 29 -8.15 -5.32 17.46
N LYS A 30 -7.68 -4.11 17.72
CA LYS A 30 -8.49 -2.97 18.11
C LYS A 30 -8.64 -2.06 16.89
N ILE A 31 -9.88 -1.74 16.55
CA ILE A 31 -10.23 -0.94 15.38
C ILE A 31 -10.97 0.29 15.85
N LEU A 32 -10.58 1.43 15.32
CA LEU A 32 -11.36 2.66 15.40
C LEU A 32 -12.10 2.81 14.07
N GLU A 33 -13.43 2.71 14.11
CA GLU A 33 -14.31 2.87 12.96
C GLU A 33 -15.31 3.97 13.31
N GLU A 34 -15.32 5.08 12.56
CA GLU A 34 -16.14 6.25 12.89
C GLU A 34 -15.92 6.67 14.36
N ASP A 35 -16.96 6.63 15.20
CA ASP A 35 -16.93 6.93 16.63
C ASP A 35 -17.00 5.67 17.51
N LYS A 36 -16.67 4.51 16.95
CA LYS A 36 -16.77 3.20 17.61
C LYS A 36 -15.40 2.55 17.76
N LEU A 37 -15.23 1.87 18.90
CA LEU A 37 -14.10 1.00 19.14
C LEU A 37 -14.55 -0.46 19.06
N LEU A 38 -13.98 -1.19 18.12
CA LEU A 38 -14.26 -2.60 17.88
C LEU A 38 -13.04 -3.44 18.27
N PHE A 39 -13.30 -4.61 18.85
CA PHE A 39 -12.29 -5.62 19.13
C PHE A 39 -12.60 -6.87 18.31
N VAL A 40 -11.64 -7.31 17.51
CA VAL A 40 -11.82 -8.42 16.57
C VAL A 40 -10.85 -9.54 16.93
N LYS A 41 -11.35 -10.78 16.95
CA LYS A 41 -10.56 -11.98 17.30
C LYS A 41 -9.57 -12.44 16.22
N LEU A 42 -9.10 -11.51 15.40
CA LEU A 42 -8.14 -11.67 14.30
C LEU A 42 -7.02 -10.63 14.46
N SER A 43 -5.80 -10.96 14.04
CA SER A 43 -4.70 -9.99 14.02
C SER A 43 -4.90 -8.93 12.93
N PRO A 44 -4.23 -7.76 13.02
CA PRO A 44 -4.40 -6.70 12.01
C PRO A 44 -4.12 -7.18 10.58
N VAL A 45 -3.06 -7.98 10.41
CA VAL A 45 -2.70 -8.55 9.10
C VAL A 45 -3.75 -9.54 8.61
N GLN A 46 -4.34 -10.36 9.49
CA GLN A 46 -5.42 -11.27 9.12
C GLN A 46 -6.65 -10.51 8.63
N ILE A 47 -7.03 -9.41 9.31
CA ILE A 47 -8.17 -8.57 8.89
C ILE A 47 -7.91 -7.92 7.54
N ILE A 48 -6.71 -7.37 7.35
CA ILE A 48 -6.29 -6.76 6.08
C ILE A 48 -6.32 -7.79 4.95
N ASN A 49 -5.68 -8.95 5.15
CA ASN A 49 -5.61 -9.99 4.13
C ASN A 49 -7.00 -10.54 3.80
N ARG A 50 -7.84 -10.80 4.81
CA ARG A 50 -9.22 -11.28 4.61
C ARG A 50 -10.07 -10.28 3.85
N THR A 51 -9.91 -8.97 4.10
CA THR A 51 -10.60 -7.93 3.34
C THR A 51 -10.12 -7.92 1.88
N LEU A 52 -8.81 -7.96 1.65
CA LEU A 52 -8.24 -7.99 0.31
C LEU A 52 -8.68 -9.22 -0.50
N LEU A 53 -8.73 -10.40 0.13
CA LEU A 53 -9.20 -11.64 -0.52
C LEU A 53 -10.65 -11.52 -1.00
N ARG A 54 -11.53 -10.86 -0.24
CA ARG A 54 -12.93 -10.59 -0.66
C ARG A 54 -13.01 -9.64 -1.86
N LEU A 55 -12.00 -8.80 -2.06
CA LEU A 55 -11.89 -7.84 -3.16
C LEU A 55 -11.08 -8.40 -4.35
N GLY A 56 -10.70 -9.69 -4.33
CA GLY A 56 -9.90 -10.30 -5.40
C GLY A 56 -8.41 -9.99 -5.36
N SER A 57 -7.88 -9.60 -4.20
CA SER A 57 -6.45 -9.31 -3.96
C SER A 57 -5.91 -10.09 -2.75
N SER A 58 -4.67 -9.84 -2.35
CA SER A 58 -4.07 -10.42 -1.14
C SER A 58 -3.12 -9.42 -0.48
N PHE A 59 -2.84 -9.62 0.81
CA PHE A 59 -1.89 -8.78 1.54
C PHE A 59 -0.50 -8.78 0.90
N ASP A 60 -0.01 -9.94 0.49
CA ASP A 60 1.29 -10.06 -0.17
C ASP A 60 1.28 -9.46 -1.58
N GLY A 61 0.18 -9.62 -2.34
CA GLY A 61 0.01 -8.98 -3.64
C GLY A 61 0.01 -7.45 -3.54
N ALA A 62 -0.73 -6.89 -2.58
CA ALA A 62 -0.76 -5.45 -2.34
C ALA A 62 0.62 -4.91 -1.92
N ARG A 63 1.36 -5.64 -1.07
CA ARG A 63 2.73 -5.28 -0.68
C ARG A 63 3.71 -5.38 -1.83
N HIS A 64 3.61 -6.42 -2.64
CA HIS A 64 4.46 -6.61 -3.82
C HIS A 64 4.23 -5.48 -4.83
N SER A 65 2.97 -5.14 -5.11
CA SER A 65 2.60 -4.01 -5.97
C SER A 65 3.18 -2.70 -5.43
N SER A 66 3.02 -2.43 -4.13
CA SER A 66 3.59 -1.23 -3.52
C SER A 66 5.13 -1.18 -3.65
N LYS A 67 5.82 -2.31 -3.46
CA LYS A 67 7.27 -2.40 -3.64
C LYS A 67 7.68 -2.12 -5.10
N ALA A 68 6.96 -2.68 -6.05
CA ALA A 68 7.24 -2.46 -7.48
C ALA A 68 7.09 -0.99 -7.88
N LEU A 69 6.11 -0.28 -7.31
CA LEU A 69 5.81 1.12 -7.65
C LEU A 69 6.66 2.14 -6.88
N LEU A 70 7.03 1.85 -5.63
CA LEU A 70 7.77 2.78 -4.75
C LEU A 70 9.27 2.48 -4.68
N GLY A 71 9.71 1.35 -5.26
CA GLY A 71 11.08 0.86 -5.16
C GLY A 71 11.39 0.21 -3.81
N ASP A 72 12.68 0.18 -3.45
CA ASP A 72 13.14 -0.51 -2.24
C ASP A 72 12.91 0.31 -0.97
N ILE A 73 11.64 0.39 -0.54
CA ILE A 73 11.27 0.99 0.74
C ILE A 73 10.98 -0.09 1.79
N ARG A 74 11.13 0.26 3.06
CA ARG A 74 10.63 -0.58 4.17
C ARG A 74 9.23 -0.14 4.56
N MET A 75 8.43 -1.08 5.07
CA MET A 75 7.09 -0.83 5.64
C MET A 75 6.14 -0.17 4.62
N HIS A 76 5.91 -0.91 3.53
CA HIS A 76 5.11 -0.47 2.40
C HIS A 76 3.67 -0.08 2.79
N PRO A 77 3.17 1.08 2.34
CA PRO A 77 1.73 1.33 2.33
C PRO A 77 1.05 0.33 1.38
N ILE A 78 -0.26 0.14 1.54
CA ILE A 78 -1.04 -0.79 0.73
C ILE A 78 -2.36 -0.16 0.32
N THR A 79 -2.81 -0.54 -0.87
CA THR A 79 -4.14 -0.22 -1.39
C THR A 79 -5.10 -1.30 -0.92
N ILE A 80 -6.21 -0.92 -0.28
CA ILE A 80 -7.30 -1.85 0.03
C ILE A 80 -8.35 -1.82 -1.07
N SER A 81 -8.79 -0.63 -1.45
CA SER A 81 -9.81 -0.43 -2.47
C SER A 81 -9.62 0.94 -3.12
N THR A 82 -9.32 0.97 -4.42
CA THR A 82 -9.19 2.22 -5.17
C THR A 82 -10.55 2.90 -5.35
N SER A 83 -11.61 2.13 -5.60
CA SER A 83 -12.97 2.62 -5.80
C SER A 83 -13.56 3.27 -4.54
N GLN A 84 -13.25 2.72 -3.36
CA GLN A 84 -13.65 3.29 -2.07
C GLN A 84 -12.62 4.28 -1.50
N GLY A 85 -11.48 4.47 -2.18
CA GLY A 85 -10.41 5.36 -1.71
C GLY A 85 -9.77 4.93 -0.39
N ILE A 86 -9.68 3.62 -0.12
CA ILE A 86 -9.13 3.07 1.12
C ILE A 86 -7.67 2.68 0.91
N TRP A 87 -6.78 3.39 1.60
CA TRP A 87 -5.33 3.19 1.56
C TRP A 87 -4.82 3.10 2.99
N LEU A 88 -4.05 2.08 3.30
CA LEU A 88 -3.47 1.91 4.63
C LEU A 88 -1.96 2.08 4.59
N PHE A 89 -1.39 2.63 5.65
CA PHE A 89 0.05 2.65 5.84
C PHE A 89 0.43 2.28 7.27
N PRO A 90 1.49 1.47 7.44
CA PRO A 90 1.88 0.97 8.74
C PRO A 90 2.78 1.98 9.47
N SER A 91 2.63 2.07 10.78
CA SER A 91 3.47 2.92 11.62
C SER A 91 4.86 2.34 11.88
N LYS A 92 5.01 1.02 11.81
CA LYS A 92 6.26 0.27 12.02
C LYS A 92 6.18 -1.07 11.25
N SER A 93 7.09 -2.02 11.49
CA SER A 93 6.97 -3.36 10.85
C SER A 93 5.61 -3.98 11.20
N PHE A 94 4.92 -4.55 10.21
CA PHE A 94 3.63 -5.22 10.39
C PHE A 94 3.73 -6.50 11.23
N GLU A 95 4.94 -7.03 11.39
CA GLU A 95 5.25 -8.15 12.28
C GLU A 95 5.19 -7.73 13.76
N GLN A 96 5.34 -6.43 14.04
CA GLN A 96 5.24 -5.94 15.41
C GLN A 96 3.76 -5.84 15.82
N PRO A 97 3.36 -6.49 16.94
CA PRO A 97 1.97 -6.45 17.43
C PRO A 97 1.46 -5.02 17.67
N THR A 98 2.34 -4.11 18.06
CA THR A 98 2.02 -2.71 18.33
C THR A 98 2.01 -1.84 17.06
N CYS A 99 2.11 -2.45 15.87
CA CYS A 99 1.93 -1.74 14.62
C CYS A 99 0.52 -1.17 14.53
N VAL A 100 0.44 0.06 14.03
CA VAL A 100 -0.82 0.74 13.77
C VAL A 100 -0.88 0.96 12.27
N TRP A 101 -1.94 0.44 11.66
CA TRP A 101 -2.29 0.74 10.28
C TRP A 101 -3.24 1.92 10.27
N PHE A 102 -2.77 3.04 9.74
CA PHE A 102 -3.57 4.25 9.60
C PHE A 102 -4.23 4.26 8.23
N SER A 103 -5.50 4.62 8.18
CA SER A 103 -6.15 4.96 6.93
C SER A 103 -5.73 6.35 6.49
N LEU A 104 -5.16 6.44 5.28
CA LEU A 104 -4.58 7.66 4.74
C LEU A 104 -5.57 8.83 4.72
N THR A 105 -6.81 8.56 4.33
CA THR A 105 -7.88 9.57 4.19
C THR A 105 -8.33 10.14 5.53
N HIS A 106 -8.11 9.40 6.62
CA HIS A 106 -8.51 9.80 7.96
C HIS A 106 -7.43 10.56 8.72
N VAL A 107 -6.19 10.61 8.25
CA VAL A 107 -5.14 11.44 8.87
C VAL A 107 -5.29 12.89 8.44
N LYS A 108 -5.65 13.77 9.38
CA LYS A 108 -5.92 15.20 9.13
C LYS A 108 -4.73 16.10 9.43
N GLY A 109 -3.92 15.74 10.41
CA GLY A 109 -2.75 16.52 10.78
C GLY A 109 -1.88 15.79 11.80
N THR A 110 -0.73 16.37 12.06
CA THR A 110 0.21 15.92 13.09
C THR A 110 0.65 17.11 13.92
N GLN A 111 0.95 16.83 15.19
CA GLN A 111 1.50 17.79 16.12
C GLN A 111 2.56 17.10 16.97
N ARG A 112 3.76 17.68 17.02
CA ARG A 112 4.80 17.23 17.94
C ARG A 112 4.43 17.55 19.39
N THR A 113 4.34 16.52 20.23
CA THR A 113 4.11 16.65 21.69
C THR A 113 5.35 16.36 22.54
N GLY A 114 6.42 15.83 21.94
CA GLY A 114 7.69 15.57 22.63
C GLY A 114 8.85 15.25 21.69
N LEU A 115 9.99 14.80 22.24
CA LEU A 115 11.19 14.47 21.44
C LEU A 115 10.97 13.30 20.47
N LYS A 116 10.20 12.30 20.89
CA LYS A 116 9.82 11.11 20.11
C LYS A 116 8.33 10.81 20.26
N LYS A 117 7.52 11.86 20.44
CA LYS A 117 6.07 11.75 20.58
C LYS A 117 5.38 12.69 19.61
N THR A 118 4.39 12.14 18.92
CA THR A 118 3.59 12.86 17.94
C THR A 118 2.13 12.54 18.20
N LEU A 119 1.31 13.57 18.33
CA LEU A 119 -0.14 13.48 18.32
C LEU A 119 -0.62 13.53 16.87
N ILE A 120 -1.42 12.53 16.48
CA ILE A 120 -2.01 12.46 15.14
C ILE A 120 -3.47 12.87 15.27
N HIS A 121 -3.87 13.89 14.52
CA HIS A 121 -5.27 14.28 14.38
C HIS A 121 -5.93 13.44 13.30
N LEU A 122 -7.03 12.80 13.67
CA LEU A 122 -7.76 11.87 12.82
C LEU A 122 -9.16 12.42 12.52
N SER A 123 -9.83 11.83 11.53
CA SER A 123 -11.26 12.06 11.29
C SER A 123 -12.08 11.85 12.56
N TYR A 124 -13.28 12.43 12.57
CA TYR A 124 -14.23 12.35 13.69
C TYR A 124 -13.67 12.90 15.00
N ASN A 125 -12.77 13.89 14.89
CA ASN A 125 -12.12 14.56 16.01
C ASN A 125 -11.32 13.63 16.94
N HIS A 126 -10.94 12.45 16.45
CA HIS A 126 -10.10 11.52 17.20
C HIS A 126 -8.65 11.99 17.20
N THR A 127 -7.92 11.59 18.24
CA THR A 127 -6.48 11.77 18.32
C THR A 127 -5.79 10.48 18.68
N TYR A 128 -4.58 10.26 18.14
CA TYR A 128 -3.76 9.10 18.48
C TYR A 128 -2.31 9.52 18.73
N GLU A 129 -1.81 9.30 19.95
CA GLU A 129 -0.40 9.56 20.27
C GLU A 129 0.47 8.36 19.88
N ILE A 130 1.53 8.61 19.13
CA ILE A 130 2.53 7.62 18.75
C ILE A 130 3.92 7.99 19.26
N ASN A 131 4.67 6.98 19.68
CA ASN A 131 6.08 7.09 20.05
C ASN A 131 6.99 7.12 18.80
N MET A 132 6.87 8.20 18.02
CA MET A 132 7.69 8.46 16.82
C MET A 132 7.92 9.97 16.68
N LYS A 133 9.04 10.36 16.05
CA LYS A 133 9.23 11.76 15.61
C LYS A 133 8.23 12.09 14.50
N GLU A 134 7.66 13.27 14.54
CA GLU A 134 6.67 13.73 13.56
C GLU A 134 7.15 13.61 12.12
N ALA A 135 8.39 13.99 11.83
CA ALA A 135 9.00 13.88 10.51
C ALA A 135 9.00 12.43 9.96
N PHE A 136 9.26 11.43 10.81
CA PHE A 136 9.23 10.03 10.36
C PHE A 136 7.81 9.54 10.07
N PHE A 137 6.83 10.00 10.84
CA PHE A 137 5.44 9.68 10.56
C PHE A 137 5.00 10.32 9.24
N ASN A 138 5.30 11.61 9.04
CA ASN A 138 4.97 12.34 7.83
C ASN A 138 5.65 11.73 6.59
N GLN A 139 6.89 11.23 6.71
CA GLN A 139 7.54 10.50 5.61
C GLN A 139 6.77 9.21 5.22
N LYS A 140 6.20 8.48 6.19
CA LYS A 140 5.38 7.30 5.90
C LYS A 140 4.07 7.68 5.22
N ARG A 141 3.43 8.76 5.70
CA ARG A 141 2.23 9.33 5.10
C ARG A 141 2.50 9.76 3.65
N GLN A 142 3.56 10.50 3.39
CA GLN A 142 3.95 10.93 2.04
C GLN A 142 4.17 9.76 1.08
N LYS A 143 4.80 8.67 1.54
CA LYS A 143 4.94 7.45 0.73
C LYS A 143 3.59 6.83 0.37
N ALA A 144 2.61 6.89 1.26
CA ALA A 144 1.26 6.41 1.00
C ALA A 144 0.51 7.34 0.03
N GLU A 145 0.70 8.66 0.14
CA GLU A 145 0.18 9.65 -0.81
C GLU A 145 0.75 9.42 -2.21
N TYR A 146 2.07 9.23 -2.31
CA TYR A 146 2.73 8.94 -3.58
C TYR A 146 2.26 7.63 -4.22
N LEU A 147 2.08 6.56 -3.43
CA LEU A 147 1.51 5.30 -3.92
C LEU A 147 0.11 5.52 -4.51
N ARG A 148 -0.73 6.28 -3.81
CA ARG A 148 -2.09 6.61 -4.24
C ARG A 148 -2.07 7.36 -5.57
N GLU A 149 -1.20 8.37 -5.70
CA GLU A 149 -1.06 9.15 -6.93
C GLU A 149 -0.67 8.28 -8.12
N ILE A 150 0.34 7.41 -7.97
CA ILE A 150 0.78 6.50 -9.02
C ILE A 150 -0.35 5.57 -9.46
N ILE A 151 -1.02 4.91 -8.50
CA ILE A 151 -2.05 3.92 -8.82
C ILE A 151 -3.27 4.60 -9.46
N ILE A 152 -3.70 5.76 -8.98
CA ILE A 152 -4.81 6.51 -9.58
C ILE A 152 -4.46 6.92 -11.02
N LYS A 153 -3.24 7.43 -11.24
CA LYS A 153 -2.77 7.77 -12.59
C LYS A 153 -2.80 6.55 -13.51
N ASN A 154 -2.25 5.42 -13.07
CA ASN A 154 -2.23 4.18 -13.86
C ASN A 154 -3.63 3.63 -14.14
N THR A 155 -4.57 3.78 -13.21
CA THR A 155 -5.96 3.31 -13.39
C THR A 155 -6.74 4.18 -14.36
N ASN A 156 -6.44 5.49 -14.41
CA ASN A 156 -7.08 6.43 -15.32
C ASN A 156 -6.42 6.49 -16.71
N THR A 157 -5.23 5.93 -16.85
CA THR A 157 -4.52 5.86 -18.13
C THR A 157 -5.03 4.65 -18.90
N PRO A 158 -5.47 4.78 -20.16
CA PRO A 158 -5.87 3.62 -20.96
C PRO A 158 -4.71 2.64 -21.05
N LEU A 159 -5.00 1.34 -20.97
CA LEU A 159 -4.03 0.27 -21.21
C LEU A 159 -3.61 0.30 -22.69
N THR A 160 -2.72 1.21 -23.05
CA THR A 160 -2.10 1.23 -24.38
C THR A 160 -1.14 0.05 -24.47
N LEU A 161 -1.53 -0.96 -25.24
CA LEU A 161 -0.58 -1.92 -25.81
C LEU A 161 0.41 -1.12 -26.66
N PHE A 162 1.63 -0.95 -26.18
CA PHE A 162 2.72 -0.56 -27.05
C PHE A 162 3.01 -1.75 -27.95
N MET A 163 2.36 -1.80 -29.13
CA MET A 163 2.97 -2.52 -30.24
C MET A 163 4.26 -1.77 -30.53
N GLU A 164 5.41 -2.38 -30.21
CA GLU A 164 6.68 -1.82 -30.64
C GLU A 164 6.58 -1.60 -32.15
N PRO A 165 6.84 -0.38 -32.66
CA PRO A 165 6.90 -0.18 -34.09
C PRO A 165 7.97 -1.14 -34.62
N LYS A 166 7.58 -2.05 -35.53
CA LYS A 166 8.54 -2.92 -36.22
C LYS A 166 9.68 -2.03 -36.70
N LYS A 167 10.92 -2.33 -36.29
CA LYS A 167 12.11 -1.60 -36.74
C LYS A 167 12.03 -1.48 -38.26
N GLY A 168 11.88 -0.25 -38.75
CA GLY A 168 11.88 0.02 -40.19
C GLY A 168 13.22 -0.38 -40.79
N LEU A 169 13.20 -0.83 -42.05
CA LEU A 169 14.41 -1.06 -42.83
C LEU A 169 15.14 0.27 -42.99
N GLN A 170 16.44 0.30 -42.65
CA GLN A 170 17.29 1.42 -43.01
C GLN A 170 17.77 1.23 -44.44
N VAL A 171 17.27 2.07 -45.35
CA VAL A 171 17.76 2.16 -46.72
C VAL A 171 18.65 3.39 -46.78
N SER A 172 19.94 3.17 -47.08
CA SER A 172 20.90 4.25 -47.35
C SER A 172 21.29 4.22 -48.82
N ASP A 173 21.11 5.33 -49.52
CA ASP A 173 21.66 5.52 -50.86
C ASP A 173 23.14 5.92 -50.73
N ASN A 174 24.01 4.92 -50.51
CA ASN A 174 25.43 5.06 -50.82
C ASN A 174 25.67 4.34 -52.14
N GLU A 175 26.10 5.08 -53.17
CA GLU A 175 26.47 4.56 -54.49
C GLU A 175 27.76 3.72 -54.50
N GLU A 176 28.27 3.29 -53.35
CA GLU A 176 29.41 2.38 -53.29
C GLU A 176 29.05 1.08 -52.57
N ASN A 177 28.70 0.11 -53.43
CA ASN A 177 28.76 -1.34 -53.25
C ASN A 177 27.51 -2.05 -52.66
N PRO A 178 26.77 -2.85 -53.46
CA PRO A 178 25.59 -3.57 -53.03
C PRO A 178 25.93 -4.93 -52.38
N LEU A 179 25.07 -5.36 -51.45
CA LEU A 179 24.92 -6.73 -50.88
C LEU A 179 25.98 -7.10 -49.82
N TRP A 180 25.67 -7.54 -48.59
CA TRP A 180 24.62 -8.46 -48.14
C TRP A 180 24.19 -8.18 -46.69
N VAL A 181 22.93 -8.46 -46.37
CA VAL A 181 22.40 -8.56 -45.01
C VAL A 181 22.99 -9.80 -44.33
N LYS A 182 23.57 -9.66 -43.14
CA LYS A 182 23.79 -10.80 -42.25
C LYS A 182 22.61 -10.92 -41.30
N GLU A 183 21.79 -11.95 -41.52
CA GLU A 183 20.86 -12.45 -40.52
C GLU A 183 21.63 -13.40 -39.61
N ASP A 184 21.97 -12.94 -38.41
CA ASP A 184 22.49 -13.82 -37.37
C ASP A 184 21.31 -14.51 -36.68
N GLY A 185 20.81 -15.57 -37.33
CA GLY A 185 19.98 -16.60 -36.73
C GLY A 185 20.83 -17.84 -36.48
N GLU A 186 21.39 -17.98 -35.28
CA GLU A 186 21.90 -19.28 -34.83
C GLU A 186 20.73 -20.23 -34.56
N GLY A 187 20.82 -21.41 -35.17
CA GLY A 187 20.26 -22.62 -34.60
C GLY A 187 20.05 -23.73 -35.61
N VAL A 188 21.07 -24.58 -35.85
CA VAL A 188 20.90 -26.02 -36.07
C VAL A 188 22.16 -26.78 -35.59
N GLU A 189 21.94 -27.65 -34.60
CA GLU A 189 22.58 -28.95 -34.23
C GLU A 189 24.08 -29.20 -34.45
N GLU A 190 24.79 -29.53 -33.35
CA GLU A 190 25.09 -30.92 -32.94
C GLU A 190 25.26 -31.02 -31.40
#